data_AF-A0A3M1T018-F1
#
_entry.id   AF-A0A3M1T018-F1
#
_cell.length_a   1.000
_cell.length_b   1.000
_cell.length_c   1.000
_cell.angle_alpha   90.00
_cell.angle_beta   90.00
_cell.angle_gamma   90.00
#
_symmetry.space_group_name_H-M   'P 1'
#
loop_
_entity.id
_entity.type
_entity.pdbx_description
1 polymer ?
#
loop_
_entity_poly.entity_id
_entity_poly.type
_entity_poly.pdbx_seq_one_letter_code
_entity_poly.pdbx_strand_id
1 'polypeptide(L)'
;MGWFTDARTFGKSLARLLGLSRPALRGLARSGYFRPDLEDCGRERILLLAPGWLGDVFWASQVARPLAERFGGGALWVATSPRARGLWRGVVADERVIEAPGLVSDRLREGANWRSLWSEAARLRAEGFDLVLDLCSNPFSALVAFAARPARSVGLALHELAELYSVAQPPPARGSHLALRPWHVAAPLLETAPPEAPPEPRPLPLPGSVAGRWAALEALGLEPRAALAVLAPGAGWAGKRWPAARFARLAEALEERQFEVAAVGSADEEALCAQVVAGTRRGRAIAGADLGGIAVLLASARLVVCNDSGLSHLAAAAGTPTVALFNSTNPALCAPIGPRVSVLRSGCPHRPEGVLHHCHGVPAYPCPETCWEDTTVERVLAAARRLILG
;
A
#
# COMPACT_ATOMS: atom_id res chain seq x y z
N MET A 1 6.90 12.20 -6.63
CA MET A 1 6.74 13.43 -5.83
C MET A 1 5.28 13.79 -5.51
N GLY A 2 4.46 12.81 -5.11
CA GLY A 2 3.46 13.09 -4.07
C GLY A 2 4.23 13.04 -2.76
N TRP A 3 4.63 14.20 -2.27
CA TRP A 3 5.10 14.46 -0.89
C TRP A 3 6.42 13.83 -0.42
N PHE A 4 7.50 13.99 -1.19
CA PHE A 4 8.88 13.90 -0.65
C PHE A 4 9.84 15.00 -1.14
N THR A 5 9.38 15.97 -1.92
CA THR A 5 10.29 16.90 -2.61
C THR A 5 10.18 18.34 -2.23
N ASP A 6 9.60 18.57 -1.07
CA ASP A 6 10.03 19.71 -0.30
C ASP A 6 10.24 19.39 1.18
N ALA A 7 11.13 18.41 1.43
CA ALA A 7 11.67 18.19 2.77
C ALA A 7 12.39 19.46 3.30
N ARG A 8 12.87 20.36 2.42
CA ARG A 8 13.61 21.57 2.79
C ARG A 8 12.71 22.70 3.30
N THR A 9 11.50 22.85 2.75
CA THR A 9 10.56 23.89 3.20
C THR A 9 9.76 23.44 4.42
N PHE A 10 9.48 22.14 4.56
CA PHE A 10 8.78 21.61 5.73
C PHE A 10 9.70 21.30 6.93
N GLY A 11 10.98 20.97 6.69
CA GLY A 11 11.99 20.85 7.74
C GLY A 11 12.19 22.13 8.55
N LYS A 12 12.01 23.29 7.91
CA LYS A 12 11.96 24.62 8.58
C LYS A 12 10.70 24.79 9.44
N SER A 13 9.58 24.18 9.03
CA SER A 13 8.30 24.24 9.75
C SER A 13 8.25 23.31 10.96
N LEU A 14 8.92 22.16 10.92
CA LEU A 14 8.90 21.19 12.03
C LEU A 14 9.77 21.62 13.23
N ALA A 15 10.94 22.22 12.99
CA ALA A 15 11.76 22.83 14.04
C ALA A 15 11.01 24.02 14.72
N ARG A 16 10.19 24.74 13.96
CA ARG A 16 9.26 25.74 14.50
C ARG A 16 8.07 25.12 15.24
N LEU A 17 7.53 23.98 14.77
CA LEU A 17 6.35 23.31 15.36
C LEU A 17 6.64 22.59 16.68
N LEU A 18 7.83 21.99 16.82
CA LEU A 18 8.26 21.32 18.05
C LEU A 18 8.89 22.30 19.06
N GLY A 19 9.06 23.57 18.69
CA GLY A 19 9.80 24.55 19.49
C GLY A 19 11.29 24.21 19.68
N LEU A 20 11.81 23.24 18.92
CA LEU A 20 13.16 22.70 19.05
C LEU A 20 13.95 23.01 17.78
N SER A 21 15.08 23.68 17.93
CA SER A 21 16.01 23.93 16.84
C SER A 21 16.58 22.60 16.30
N ARG A 22 17.01 22.56 15.03
CA ARG A 22 17.74 21.40 14.47
C ARG A 22 18.92 20.95 15.37
N PRO A 23 19.73 21.86 15.94
CA PRO A 23 20.73 21.51 16.95
C PRO A 23 20.15 20.85 18.21
N ALA A 24 18.96 21.23 18.67
CA ALA A 24 18.32 20.63 19.85
C ALA A 24 17.83 19.20 19.58
N LEU A 25 17.25 18.94 18.40
CA LEU A 25 16.90 17.58 17.95
C LEU A 25 18.14 16.71 17.77
N ARG A 26 19.20 17.26 17.17
CA ARG A 26 20.51 16.59 17.09
C ARG A 26 21.14 16.35 18.46
N GLY A 27 20.96 17.27 19.41
CA GLY A 27 21.42 17.10 20.80
C GLY A 27 20.71 15.97 21.51
N LEU A 28 19.40 15.80 21.28
CA LEU A 28 18.60 14.68 21.80
C LEU A 28 18.97 13.33 21.16
N ALA A 29 19.28 13.31 19.85
CA ALA A 29 19.77 12.11 19.19
C ALA A 29 21.21 11.75 19.61
N ARG A 30 22.06 12.76 19.87
CA ARG A 30 23.48 12.61 20.26
C ARG A 30 23.73 12.44 21.75
N SER A 31 22.72 12.56 22.61
CA SER A 31 22.85 12.41 24.07
C SER A 31 23.11 10.97 24.53
N GLY A 32 23.43 10.05 23.62
CA GLY A 32 23.79 8.66 23.92
C GLY A 32 22.61 7.72 24.13
N TYR A 33 21.38 8.14 23.82
CA TYR A 33 20.18 7.31 24.04
C TYR A 33 20.09 6.11 23.07
N PHE A 34 20.80 6.14 21.94
CA PHE A 34 20.81 5.07 20.94
C PHE A 34 22.25 4.76 20.50
N ARG A 35 22.73 3.54 20.74
CA ARG A 35 24.00 3.10 20.13
C ARG A 35 23.75 2.80 18.64
N PRO A 36 24.71 3.03 17.75
CA PRO A 36 24.56 2.78 16.31
C PRO A 36 24.53 1.27 15.96
N ASP A 37 24.88 0.40 16.89
CA ASP A 37 25.00 -1.03 16.63
C ASP A 37 23.69 -1.80 16.89
N LEU A 38 23.32 -2.67 15.93
CA LEU A 38 22.19 -3.60 16.01
C LEU A 38 22.59 -4.94 16.66
N GLU A 39 23.88 -5.20 16.87
CA GLU A 39 24.38 -6.43 17.52
C GLU A 39 23.97 -6.51 19.01
N ASP A 40 23.86 -5.37 19.68
CA ASP A 40 23.58 -5.24 21.12
C ASP A 40 22.09 -5.09 21.49
N CYS A 41 21.14 -5.16 20.54
CA CYS A 41 19.71 -5.00 20.85
C CYS A 41 19.01 -6.32 21.15
N GLY A 42 18.16 -6.33 22.19
CA GLY A 42 17.14 -7.37 22.33
C GLY A 42 16.30 -7.41 21.05
N ARG A 43 16.07 -8.59 20.48
CA ARG A 43 15.25 -8.76 19.26
C ARG A 43 13.96 -9.51 19.59
N GLU A 44 13.51 -9.39 20.84
CA GLU A 44 12.37 -10.11 21.41
C GLU A 44 11.05 -9.39 21.14
N ARG A 45 11.06 -8.05 21.06
CA ARG A 45 9.88 -7.24 20.68
C ARG A 45 10.22 -6.24 19.58
N ILE A 46 9.95 -6.62 18.34
CA ILE A 46 10.23 -5.84 17.13
C ILE A 46 8.92 -5.24 16.60
N LEU A 47 8.84 -3.91 16.50
CA LEU A 47 7.71 -3.20 15.94
C LEU A 47 7.96 -2.80 14.48
N LEU A 48 7.05 -3.16 13.58
CA LEU A 48 6.98 -2.63 12.22
C LEU A 48 5.99 -1.45 12.19
N LEU A 49 6.45 -0.25 11.86
CA LEU A 49 5.55 0.85 11.51
C LEU A 49 5.16 0.70 10.05
N ALA A 50 3.93 0.25 9.81
CA ALA A 50 3.43 0.04 8.46
C ALA A 50 2.77 1.31 7.91
N PRO A 51 2.96 1.60 6.61
CA PRO A 51 2.18 2.63 5.92
C PRO A 51 0.71 2.21 5.90
N GLY A 52 -0.18 3.02 5.33
CA GLY A 52 -1.60 2.63 5.29
C GLY A 52 -2.33 2.88 3.99
N TRP A 53 -1.60 3.24 2.93
CA TRP A 53 -2.05 2.91 1.59
C TRP A 53 -1.95 1.40 1.41
N LEU A 54 -3.03 0.78 0.93
CA LEU A 54 -3.13 -0.68 0.86
C LEU A 54 -1.98 -1.34 0.06
N GLY A 55 -1.52 -0.72 -1.02
CA GLY A 55 -0.37 -1.21 -1.81
C GLY A 55 0.95 -1.13 -1.05
N ASP A 56 1.18 -0.06 -0.29
CA ASP A 56 2.38 0.08 0.53
C ASP A 56 2.36 -0.89 1.73
N VAL A 57 1.19 -1.10 2.35
CA VAL A 57 1.02 -2.10 3.41
C VAL A 57 1.33 -3.49 2.87
N PHE A 58 0.83 -3.80 1.68
CA PHE A 58 1.10 -5.07 1.03
C PHE A 58 2.60 -5.30 0.85
N TRP A 59 3.36 -4.30 0.38
CA TRP A 59 4.82 -4.42 0.24
C TRP A 59 5.55 -4.46 1.59
N ALA A 60 5.04 -3.75 2.61
CA ALA A 60 5.54 -3.85 3.97
C ALA A 60 5.33 -5.27 4.56
N SER A 61 4.23 -5.94 4.24
CA SER A 61 3.99 -7.30 4.71
C SER A 61 4.91 -8.34 4.04
N GLN A 62 5.43 -8.04 2.84
CA GLN A 62 6.40 -8.93 2.15
C GLN A 62 7.72 -9.08 2.90
N VAL A 63 8.16 -8.04 3.64
CA VAL A 63 9.38 -8.13 4.46
C VAL A 63 9.12 -8.68 5.86
N ALA A 64 7.89 -8.61 6.34
CA ALA A 64 7.54 -9.13 7.66
C ALA A 64 7.67 -10.65 7.74
N ARG A 65 7.43 -11.38 6.65
CA ARG A 65 7.59 -12.85 6.61
C ARG A 65 9.03 -13.33 6.83
N PRO A 66 10.04 -12.90 6.05
CA PRO A 66 11.43 -13.31 6.33
C PRO A 66 11.93 -12.83 7.69
N LEU A 67 11.43 -11.69 8.20
CA LEU A 67 11.69 -11.27 9.57
C LEU A 67 11.06 -12.24 10.60
N ALA A 68 9.85 -12.73 10.35
CA ALA A 68 9.16 -13.68 11.22
C ALA A 68 9.86 -15.05 11.21
N GLU A 69 10.33 -15.49 10.04
CA GLU A 69 11.12 -16.70 9.86
C GLU A 69 12.44 -16.62 10.63
N ARG A 70 13.08 -15.43 10.65
CA ARG A 70 14.37 -15.21 11.31
C ARG A 70 14.29 -15.04 12.83
N PHE A 71 13.37 -14.21 13.32
CA PHE A 71 13.28 -13.85 14.75
C PHE A 71 12.18 -14.62 15.49
N GLY A 72 11.45 -15.48 14.79
CA GLY A 72 10.23 -16.11 15.26
C GLY A 72 9.06 -15.14 15.17
N GLY A 73 7.90 -15.64 14.71
CA GLY A 73 6.66 -14.85 14.66
C GLY A 73 6.25 -14.28 16.03
N GLY A 74 6.77 -14.88 17.12
CA GLY A 74 6.77 -14.42 18.52
C GLY A 74 7.14 -12.95 18.73
N ALA A 75 8.14 -12.48 18.00
CA ALA A 75 8.78 -11.21 18.26
C ALA A 75 8.15 -10.03 17.50
N LEU A 76 7.42 -10.29 16.42
CA LEU A 76 6.93 -9.24 15.53
C LEU A 76 5.59 -8.66 15.95
N TRP A 77 5.59 -7.34 16.03
CA TRP A 77 4.43 -6.48 16.22
C TRP A 77 4.31 -5.54 15.04
N VAL A 78 3.08 -5.11 14.76
CA VAL A 78 2.83 -4.18 13.65
C VAL A 78 1.94 -3.06 14.12
N ALA A 79 2.34 -1.82 13.88
CA ALA A 79 1.44 -0.67 13.95
C ALA A 79 0.94 -0.34 12.54
N THR A 80 -0.37 -0.39 12.31
CA THR A 80 -0.97 -0.18 10.97
C THR A 80 -2.32 0.53 11.06
N SER A 81 -2.89 0.90 9.91
CA SER A 81 -4.22 1.51 9.87
C SER A 81 -5.31 0.47 10.15
N PRO A 82 -6.44 0.84 10.78
CA PRO A 82 -7.55 -0.10 11.00
C PRO A 82 -8.03 -0.79 9.72
N ARG A 83 -8.06 -0.05 8.60
CA ARG A 83 -8.44 -0.56 7.27
C ARG A 83 -7.51 -1.64 6.75
N ALA A 84 -6.23 -1.62 7.17
CA ALA A 84 -5.21 -2.54 6.68
C ALA A 84 -4.90 -3.68 7.66
N ARG A 85 -5.52 -3.69 8.85
CA ARG A 85 -5.36 -4.74 9.88
C ARG A 85 -5.48 -6.15 9.29
N GLY A 86 -6.47 -6.37 8.42
CA GLY A 86 -6.72 -7.66 7.79
C GLY A 86 -5.57 -8.20 6.93
N LEU A 87 -4.68 -7.35 6.39
CA LEU A 87 -3.52 -7.79 5.59
C LEU A 87 -2.45 -8.49 6.43
N TRP A 88 -2.47 -8.28 7.74
CA TRP A 88 -1.49 -8.80 8.67
C TRP A 88 -1.88 -10.17 9.24
N ARG A 89 -3.12 -10.63 8.97
CA ARG A 89 -3.57 -11.98 9.31
C ARG A 89 -2.69 -13.01 8.63
N GLY A 90 -2.17 -13.96 9.41
CA GLY A 90 -1.27 -15.01 8.92
C GLY A 90 0.16 -14.51 8.58
N VAL A 91 0.46 -13.24 8.87
CA VAL A 91 1.82 -12.69 8.88
C VAL A 91 2.29 -12.51 10.32
N VAL A 92 1.44 -11.92 11.16
CA VAL A 92 1.63 -11.82 12.62
C VAL A 92 0.34 -12.27 13.33
N ALA A 93 0.45 -12.62 14.61
CA ALA A 93 -0.70 -12.96 15.43
C ALA A 93 -1.60 -11.71 15.63
N ASP A 94 -2.91 -11.90 15.69
CA ASP A 94 -3.88 -10.80 15.64
C ASP A 94 -3.72 -9.86 16.85
N GLU A 95 -3.39 -10.40 18.02
CA GLU A 95 -3.08 -9.65 19.24
C GLU A 95 -1.82 -8.77 19.15
N ARG A 96 -0.97 -9.00 18.13
CA ARG A 96 0.25 -8.22 17.87
C ARG A 96 0.08 -7.15 16.80
N VAL A 97 -1.14 -6.95 16.31
CA VAL A 97 -1.48 -5.86 15.39
C VAL A 97 -2.06 -4.70 16.20
N ILE A 98 -1.33 -3.60 16.26
CA ILE A 98 -1.71 -2.34 16.92
C ILE A 98 -2.33 -1.41 15.89
N GLU A 99 -3.56 -0.97 16.14
CA GLU A 99 -4.19 0.06 15.33
C GLU A 99 -3.65 1.45 15.68
N ALA A 100 -3.04 2.10 14.69
CA ALA A 100 -2.41 3.40 14.76
C ALA A 100 -2.92 4.31 13.60
N PRO A 101 -4.16 4.83 13.71
CA PRO A 101 -4.77 5.64 12.67
C PRO A 101 -4.07 7.00 12.40
N GLY A 102 -3.19 7.45 13.29
CA GLY A 102 -2.41 8.68 13.21
C GLY A 102 -1.09 8.51 12.44
N LEU A 103 -0.51 7.30 12.42
CA LEU A 103 0.57 6.92 11.50
C LEU A 103 0.13 6.96 10.03
N VAL A 104 -1.17 6.75 9.81
CA VAL A 104 -1.80 6.74 8.50
C VAL A 104 -3.18 7.39 8.59
N SER A 105 -3.19 8.71 8.49
CA SER A 105 -4.44 9.37 8.11
C SER A 105 -4.24 10.13 6.82
N ASP A 106 -5.21 9.97 5.93
CA ASP A 106 -5.53 10.93 4.89
C ASP A 106 -5.63 12.36 5.50
N ARG A 107 -5.91 12.48 6.81
CA ARG A 107 -5.94 13.71 7.62
C ARG A 107 -4.57 14.31 7.98
N LEU A 108 -3.42 13.65 7.76
CA LEU A 108 -2.15 14.40 7.79
C LEU A 108 -2.09 15.43 6.64
N ARG A 109 -2.96 15.30 5.63
CA ARG A 109 -3.18 16.32 4.58
C ARG A 109 -4.05 17.48 5.06
N GLU A 110 -4.85 17.31 6.12
CA GLU A 110 -5.82 18.28 6.64
C GLU A 110 -5.72 18.39 8.17
N GLY A 111 -4.87 19.32 8.66
CA GLY A 111 -4.86 19.68 10.07
C GLY A 111 -4.34 18.58 11.00
N ALA A 112 -3.10 18.14 10.79
CA ALA A 112 -2.41 17.14 11.60
C ALA A 112 -2.74 17.27 13.10
N ASN A 113 -3.45 16.28 13.63
CA ASN A 113 -3.75 16.22 15.06
C ASN A 113 -2.50 15.71 15.80
N TRP A 114 -1.59 16.63 16.12
CA TRP A 114 -0.38 16.32 16.88
C TRP A 114 -0.69 15.60 18.20
N ARG A 115 -1.84 15.86 18.84
CA ARG A 115 -2.27 15.08 20.02
C ARG A 115 -2.45 13.60 19.70
N SER A 116 -2.98 13.24 18.53
CA SER A 116 -3.13 11.84 18.14
C SER A 116 -1.76 11.18 17.90
N LEU A 117 -0.83 11.87 17.23
CA LEU A 117 0.54 11.37 17.06
C LEU A 117 1.25 11.12 18.39
N TRP A 118 1.15 12.06 19.34
CA TRP A 118 1.73 11.90 20.68
C TRP A 118 1.04 10.79 21.47
N SER A 119 -0.29 10.65 21.36
CA SER A 119 -1.02 9.57 22.01
C SER A 119 -0.62 8.20 21.46
N GLU A 120 -0.35 8.09 20.16
CA GLU A 120 0.14 6.86 19.54
C GLU A 120 1.56 6.54 19.97
N ALA A 121 2.46 7.52 19.93
CA ALA A 121 3.81 7.34 20.43
C ALA A 121 3.83 6.92 21.92
N ALA A 122 2.95 7.51 22.75
CA ALA A 122 2.82 7.13 24.16
C ALA A 122 2.31 5.70 24.34
N ARG A 123 1.33 5.27 23.53
CA ARG A 123 0.84 3.88 23.51
C ARG A 123 1.95 2.92 23.09
N LEU A 124 2.66 3.21 22.00
CA LEU A 124 3.77 2.38 21.53
C LEU A 124 4.94 2.33 22.52
N ARG A 125 5.20 3.43 23.24
CA ARG A 125 6.20 3.47 24.31
C ARG A 125 5.81 2.56 25.48
N ALA A 126 4.53 2.52 25.85
CA ALA A 126 4.05 1.66 26.94
C ALA A 126 4.23 0.16 26.64
N GLU A 127 4.29 -0.22 25.37
CA GLU A 127 4.55 -1.59 24.93
C GLU A 127 6.02 -2.03 25.05
N GLY A 128 6.96 -1.10 25.27
CA GLY A 128 8.36 -1.42 25.53
C GLY A 128 9.06 -2.20 24.40
N PHE A 129 8.99 -1.72 23.16
CA PHE A 129 9.66 -2.36 22.02
C PHE A 129 11.18 -2.18 22.08
N ASP A 130 11.92 -3.26 21.81
CA ASP A 130 13.39 -3.19 21.72
C ASP A 130 13.81 -2.53 20.41
N LEU A 131 13.09 -2.80 19.33
CA LEU A 131 13.44 -2.38 17.98
C LEU A 131 12.22 -1.88 17.22
N VAL A 132 12.38 -0.78 16.49
CA VAL A 132 11.37 -0.24 15.57
C VAL A 132 11.92 -0.21 14.14
N LEU A 133 11.22 -0.83 13.19
CA LEU A 133 11.46 -0.66 11.76
C LEU A 133 10.41 0.28 11.17
N ASP A 134 10.84 1.45 10.69
CA ASP A 134 9.96 2.40 10.01
C ASP A 134 9.84 2.09 8.52
N LEU A 135 8.77 1.39 8.14
CA LEU A 135 8.46 1.04 6.76
C LEU A 135 7.64 2.14 6.04
N CYS A 136 7.15 3.15 6.76
CA CYS A 136 6.43 4.30 6.20
C CYS A 136 7.40 5.28 5.53
N SER A 137 8.65 5.35 6.02
CA SER A 137 9.74 6.13 5.45
C SER A 137 9.44 7.64 5.32
N ASN A 138 8.66 8.22 6.24
CA ASN A 138 8.27 9.63 6.20
C ASN A 138 8.63 10.37 7.51
N PRO A 139 8.67 11.73 7.49
CA PRO A 139 9.07 12.48 8.67
C PRO A 139 8.19 12.26 9.90
N PHE A 140 6.89 12.00 9.74
CA PHE A 140 5.98 11.81 10.88
C PHE A 140 6.18 10.45 11.53
N SER A 141 6.36 9.40 10.72
CA SER A 141 6.67 8.07 11.24
C SER A 141 8.03 8.05 11.95
N ALA A 142 9.01 8.82 11.47
CA ALA A 142 10.30 9.00 12.16
C ALA A 142 10.14 9.61 13.57
N LEU A 143 9.26 10.61 13.72
CA LEU A 143 8.94 11.18 15.02
C LEU A 143 8.25 10.18 15.94
N VAL A 144 7.31 9.38 15.40
CA VAL A 144 6.63 8.36 16.20
C VAL A 144 7.61 7.26 16.62
N ALA A 145 8.48 6.79 15.72
CA ALA A 145 9.54 5.83 16.04
C ALA A 145 10.48 6.37 17.14
N PHE A 146 10.86 7.65 17.06
CA PHE A 146 11.68 8.30 18.07
C PHE A 146 10.95 8.44 19.42
N ALA A 147 9.69 8.90 19.39
CA ALA A 147 8.90 9.14 20.60
C ALA A 147 8.42 7.85 21.29
N ALA A 148 8.34 6.73 20.55
CA ALA A 148 8.14 5.39 21.11
C ALA A 148 9.31 4.95 22.00
N ARG A 149 10.47 5.60 21.91
CA ARG A 149 11.70 5.31 22.69
C ARG A 149 12.09 3.83 22.72
N PRO A 150 12.23 3.18 21.54
CA PRO A 150 12.74 1.82 21.53
C PRO A 150 14.21 1.78 21.99
N ALA A 151 14.80 0.59 22.13
CA ALA A 151 16.25 0.49 22.30
C ALA A 151 17.00 0.83 21.00
N ARG A 152 16.41 0.51 19.83
CA ARG A 152 16.92 0.85 18.49
C ARG A 152 15.80 1.16 17.50
N SER A 153 16.12 1.92 16.46
CA SER A 153 15.23 2.13 15.32
C SER A 153 15.99 2.15 13.99
N VAL A 154 15.36 1.60 12.95
CA VAL A 154 15.87 1.59 11.58
C VAL A 154 14.86 2.25 10.66
N GLY A 155 15.33 3.11 9.76
CA GLY A 155 14.51 3.74 8.73
C GLY A 155 15.37 4.20 7.56
N LEU A 156 14.76 4.86 6.56
CA LEU A 156 15.49 5.33 5.38
C LEU A 156 15.99 6.78 5.53
N ALA A 157 17.19 7.05 5.02
CA ALA A 157 17.78 8.38 4.88
C ALA A 157 17.13 9.21 3.75
N LEU A 158 15.80 9.38 3.80
CA LEU A 158 15.01 10.08 2.78
C LEU A 158 14.61 11.51 3.13
N HIS A 159 14.71 11.88 4.41
CA HIS A 159 14.27 13.17 4.92
C HIS A 159 15.12 13.61 6.11
N GLU A 160 15.00 14.87 6.50
CA GLU A 160 15.86 15.48 7.51
C GLU A 160 15.74 14.83 8.90
N LEU A 161 14.56 14.30 9.22
CA LEU A 161 14.34 13.57 10.48
C LEU A 161 14.89 12.14 10.48
N ALA A 162 15.53 11.68 9.42
CA ALA A 162 16.18 10.37 9.43
C ALA A 162 17.33 10.30 10.45
N GLU A 163 17.86 11.46 10.87
CA GLU A 163 18.82 11.59 11.97
C GLU A 163 18.25 11.16 13.34
N LEU A 164 16.93 10.96 13.45
CA LEU A 164 16.30 10.44 14.67
C LEU A 164 16.36 8.91 14.76
N TYR A 165 16.66 8.21 13.67
CA TYR A 165 16.83 6.76 13.70
C TYR A 165 18.18 6.39 14.32
N SER A 166 18.25 5.24 14.98
CA SER A 166 19.56 4.67 15.37
C SER A 166 20.39 4.30 14.14
N VAL A 167 19.71 3.75 13.13
CA VAL A 167 20.31 3.36 11.85
C VAL A 167 19.48 3.93 10.70
N ALA A 168 20.03 4.89 9.98
CA ALA A 168 19.45 5.42 8.76
C ALA A 168 20.05 4.72 7.54
N GLN A 169 19.29 3.80 6.94
CA GLN A 169 19.71 3.05 5.75
C GLN A 169 19.66 3.92 4.49
N PRO A 170 20.59 3.73 3.54
CA PRO A 170 20.53 4.40 2.25
C PRO A 170 19.25 3.95 1.51
N PRO A 171 18.47 4.88 0.94
CA PRO A 171 17.31 4.51 0.15
C PRO A 171 17.71 3.79 -1.15
N PRO A 172 16.76 3.09 -1.80
CA PRO A 172 16.94 2.61 -3.16
C PRO A 172 17.35 3.74 -4.11
N ALA A 173 18.01 3.40 -5.22
CA ALA A 173 18.40 4.37 -6.22
C ALA A 173 17.20 5.20 -6.70
N ARG A 174 17.45 6.45 -7.09
CA ARG A 174 16.38 7.34 -7.54
C ARG A 174 15.74 6.75 -8.80
N GLY A 175 14.41 6.60 -8.77
CA GLY A 175 13.66 6.01 -9.88
C GLY A 175 13.44 4.50 -9.75
N SER A 176 14.02 3.86 -8.73
CA SER A 176 13.70 2.47 -8.42
C SER A 176 12.27 2.31 -7.92
N HIS A 177 11.78 1.07 -8.03
CA HIS A 177 10.44 0.70 -7.61
C HIS A 177 10.25 0.89 -6.10
N LEU A 178 9.10 1.44 -5.68
CA LEU A 178 8.81 1.79 -4.29
C LEU A 178 8.75 0.57 -3.37
N ALA A 179 8.39 -0.60 -3.93
CA ALA A 179 8.44 -1.90 -3.24
C ALA A 179 9.79 -2.26 -2.63
N LEU A 180 10.90 -1.64 -3.08
CA LEU A 180 12.23 -1.88 -2.51
C LEU A 180 12.44 -1.23 -1.15
N ARG A 181 11.67 -0.20 -0.80
CA ARG A 181 11.87 0.57 0.44
C ARG A 181 11.79 -0.30 1.70
N PRO A 182 10.76 -1.15 1.89
CA PRO A 182 10.71 -2.04 3.05
C PRO A 182 11.92 -2.98 3.12
N TRP A 183 12.42 -3.46 1.97
CA TRP A 183 13.59 -4.34 1.93
C TRP A 183 14.88 -3.64 2.35
N HIS A 184 15.06 -2.38 1.97
CA HIS A 184 16.20 -1.58 2.44
C HIS A 184 16.17 -1.36 3.95
N VAL A 185 14.99 -1.14 4.55
CA VAL A 185 14.85 -1.00 6.00
C VAL A 185 15.13 -2.33 6.72
N ALA A 186 14.68 -3.45 6.15
CA ALA A 186 14.85 -4.78 6.75
C ALA A 186 16.24 -5.40 6.54
N ALA A 187 17.01 -4.96 5.53
CA ALA A 187 18.29 -5.54 5.12
C ALA A 187 19.30 -5.75 6.27
N PRO A 188 19.52 -4.79 7.20
CA PRO A 188 20.45 -4.98 8.31
C PRO A 188 20.03 -6.10 9.26
N LEU A 189 18.71 -6.31 9.41
CA LEU A 189 18.16 -7.36 10.26
C LEU A 189 18.17 -8.72 9.58
N LEU A 190 18.00 -8.74 8.27
CA LEU A 190 18.07 -9.96 7.47
C LEU A 190 19.52 -10.39 7.23
N GLU A 191 20.51 -9.54 7.51
CA GLU A 191 21.94 -9.75 7.21
C GLU A 191 22.18 -10.09 5.73
N THR A 192 21.41 -9.44 4.88
CA THR A 192 21.48 -9.59 3.43
C THR A 192 21.55 -8.21 2.79
N ALA A 193 22.20 -8.10 1.63
CA ALA A 193 22.04 -6.93 0.79
C ALA A 193 20.55 -6.77 0.39
N PRO A 194 20.03 -5.54 0.29
CA PRO A 194 18.71 -5.33 -0.28
C PRO A 194 18.70 -5.81 -1.76
N PRO A 195 17.58 -6.35 -2.24
CA PRO A 195 17.49 -6.84 -3.61
C PRO A 195 17.54 -5.67 -4.61
N GLU A 196 18.15 -5.89 -5.77
CA GLU A 196 18.26 -4.88 -6.83
C GLU A 196 16.92 -4.58 -7.52
N ALA A 197 16.03 -5.58 -7.54
CA ALA A 197 14.66 -5.49 -8.06
C ALA A 197 13.67 -6.07 -7.04
N PRO A 198 12.41 -5.62 -7.01
CA PRO A 198 11.44 -6.19 -6.10
C PRO A 198 11.28 -7.70 -6.34
N PRO A 199 11.36 -8.53 -5.29
CA PRO A 199 11.16 -9.96 -5.43
C PRO A 199 9.73 -10.26 -5.86
N GLU A 200 9.51 -11.47 -6.38
CA GLU A 200 8.17 -11.96 -6.68
C GLU A 200 7.31 -11.93 -5.41
N PRO A 201 6.15 -11.25 -5.43
CA PRO A 201 5.34 -11.11 -4.24
C PRO A 201 4.72 -12.44 -3.83
N ARG A 202 4.70 -12.71 -2.52
CA ARG A 202 3.93 -13.82 -1.97
C ARG A 202 2.45 -13.42 -1.85
N PRO A 203 1.51 -14.29 -2.23
CA PRO A 203 0.09 -14.02 -2.07
C PRO A 203 -0.29 -13.87 -0.59
N LEU A 204 -1.44 -13.23 -0.36
CA LEU A 204 -2.06 -13.23 0.96
C LEU A 204 -2.52 -14.64 1.34
N PRO A 205 -2.52 -15.00 2.64
CA PRO A 205 -3.07 -16.27 3.09
C PRO A 205 -4.54 -16.41 2.69
N LEU A 206 -4.90 -17.58 2.15
CA LEU A 206 -6.26 -17.95 1.81
C LEU A 206 -6.76 -19.05 2.75
N PRO A 207 -8.09 -19.23 2.91
CA PRO A 207 -8.63 -20.43 3.53
C PRO A 207 -8.05 -21.70 2.87
N GLY A 208 -7.53 -22.62 3.70
CA GLY A 208 -6.86 -23.83 3.23
C GLY A 208 -7.78 -24.81 2.50
N SER A 209 -9.08 -24.82 2.83
CA SER A 209 -10.07 -25.71 2.22
C SER A 209 -10.79 -25.06 1.03
N VAL A 210 -11.16 -25.87 0.04
CA VAL A 210 -11.98 -25.44 -1.11
C VAL A 210 -13.34 -24.94 -0.61
N ALA A 211 -13.97 -25.67 0.33
CA ALA A 211 -15.24 -25.29 0.93
C ALA A 211 -15.17 -23.92 1.63
N GLY A 212 -14.06 -23.62 2.32
CA GLY A 212 -13.87 -22.31 2.95
C GLY A 212 -13.75 -21.18 1.94
N ARG A 213 -13.15 -21.43 0.77
CA ARG A 213 -13.12 -20.45 -0.32
C ARG A 213 -14.49 -20.26 -0.96
N TRP A 214 -15.24 -21.32 -1.18
CA TRP A 214 -16.61 -21.24 -1.72
C TRP A 214 -17.53 -20.48 -0.77
N ALA A 215 -17.52 -20.80 0.52
CA ALA A 215 -18.31 -20.09 1.53
C ALA A 215 -17.98 -18.58 1.56
N ALA A 216 -16.71 -18.20 1.39
CA ALA A 216 -16.33 -16.80 1.32
C ALA A 216 -16.83 -16.09 0.05
N LEU A 217 -16.90 -16.77 -1.10
CA LEU A 217 -17.50 -16.22 -2.32
C LEU A 217 -19.03 -16.10 -2.20
N GLU A 218 -19.68 -17.13 -1.66
CA GLU A 218 -21.13 -17.15 -1.41
C GLU A 218 -21.54 -16.04 -0.42
N ALA A 219 -20.73 -15.79 0.61
CA ALA A 219 -20.94 -14.69 1.55
C ALA A 219 -20.85 -13.30 0.88
N LEU A 220 -20.19 -13.20 -0.27
CA LEU A 220 -20.14 -12.00 -1.11
C LEU A 220 -21.22 -11.99 -2.21
N GLY A 221 -22.11 -12.99 -2.22
CA GLY A 221 -23.19 -13.12 -3.20
C GLY A 221 -22.71 -13.53 -4.60
N LEU A 222 -21.55 -14.21 -4.67
CA LEU A 222 -20.93 -14.69 -5.91
C LEU A 222 -21.04 -16.21 -6.05
N GLU A 223 -21.12 -16.69 -7.28
CA GLU A 223 -21.20 -18.11 -7.61
C GLU A 223 -19.80 -18.74 -7.68
N PRO A 224 -19.45 -19.71 -6.80
CA PRO A 224 -18.07 -20.20 -6.68
C PRO A 224 -17.44 -20.83 -7.93
N ARG A 225 -18.27 -21.23 -8.91
CA ARG A 225 -17.82 -21.86 -10.16
C ARG A 225 -17.95 -20.95 -11.39
N ALA A 226 -18.47 -19.74 -11.22
CA ALA A 226 -18.60 -18.80 -12.33
C ALA A 226 -17.24 -18.31 -12.81
N ALA A 227 -17.16 -17.93 -14.08
CA ALA A 227 -16.02 -17.20 -14.59
C ALA A 227 -16.07 -15.77 -14.01
N LEU A 228 -15.37 -15.52 -12.91
CA LEU A 228 -15.41 -14.24 -12.22
C LEU A 228 -14.46 -13.21 -12.87
N ALA A 229 -14.98 -12.01 -13.16
CA ALA A 229 -14.19 -10.83 -13.46
C ALA A 229 -14.40 -9.76 -12.38
N VAL A 230 -13.29 -9.24 -11.85
CA VAL A 230 -13.30 -8.24 -10.78
C VAL A 230 -12.89 -6.89 -11.35
N LEU A 231 -13.71 -5.88 -11.12
CA LEU A 231 -13.47 -4.49 -11.50
C LEU A 231 -13.22 -3.67 -10.25
N ALA A 232 -12.07 -3.01 -10.13
CA ALA A 232 -11.78 -2.10 -9.03
C ALA A 232 -11.74 -0.65 -9.55
N PRO A 233 -12.89 0.05 -9.59
CA PRO A 233 -13.00 1.40 -10.14
C PRO A 233 -12.45 2.48 -9.20
N GLY A 234 -12.18 2.12 -7.94
CA GLY A 234 -11.59 2.98 -6.95
C GLY A 234 -10.12 3.33 -7.22
N ALA A 235 -9.63 4.34 -6.51
CA ALA A 235 -8.21 4.71 -6.47
C ALA A 235 -7.96 5.69 -5.32
N GLY A 236 -6.69 5.81 -4.88
CA GLY A 236 -6.31 6.69 -3.78
C GLY A 236 -6.57 8.20 -4.01
N TRP A 237 -6.87 8.62 -5.24
CA TRP A 237 -7.43 9.93 -5.55
C TRP A 237 -8.12 9.95 -6.93
N ALA A 238 -8.99 10.93 -7.16
CA ALA A 238 -9.84 11.00 -8.36
C ALA A 238 -9.05 11.00 -9.69
N GLY A 239 -7.93 11.74 -9.76
CA GLY A 239 -7.05 11.79 -10.96
C GLY A 239 -6.33 10.47 -11.34
N LYS A 240 -6.59 9.37 -10.65
CA LYS A 240 -6.16 8.01 -11.02
C LYS A 240 -7.30 7.15 -11.54
N ARG A 241 -8.57 7.59 -11.40
CA ARG A 241 -9.74 6.79 -11.72
C ARG A 241 -10.03 6.86 -13.21
N TRP A 242 -10.06 5.70 -13.87
CA TRP A 242 -10.67 5.57 -15.18
C TRP A 242 -12.18 5.86 -15.07
N PRO A 243 -12.81 6.53 -16.05
CA PRO A 243 -14.20 6.97 -15.91
C PRO A 243 -15.15 5.83 -15.56
N ALA A 244 -16.02 6.04 -14.56
CA ALA A 244 -16.94 5.01 -14.07
C ALA A 244 -17.86 4.48 -15.17
N ALA A 245 -18.30 5.34 -16.10
CA ALA A 245 -19.10 4.94 -17.25
C ALA A 245 -18.37 3.95 -18.19
N ARG A 246 -17.03 4.04 -18.28
CA ARG A 246 -16.24 3.07 -19.06
C ARG A 246 -16.05 1.75 -18.33
N PHE A 247 -15.91 1.78 -17.00
CA PHE A 247 -16.00 0.57 -16.19
C PHE A 247 -17.37 -0.10 -16.34
N ALA A 248 -18.47 0.66 -16.38
CA ALA A 248 -19.81 0.11 -16.59
C ALA A 248 -19.96 -0.58 -17.96
N ARG A 249 -19.51 0.08 -19.03
CA ARG A 249 -19.46 -0.53 -20.37
C ARG A 249 -18.57 -1.79 -20.42
N LEU A 250 -17.47 -1.79 -19.67
CA LEU A 250 -16.61 -2.97 -19.55
C LEU A 250 -17.33 -4.10 -18.80
N ALA A 251 -18.08 -3.79 -17.73
CA ALA A 251 -18.86 -4.76 -16.97
C ALA A 251 -19.91 -5.46 -17.85
N GLU A 252 -20.67 -4.68 -18.62
CA GLU A 252 -21.65 -5.20 -19.59
C GLU A 252 -20.98 -6.11 -20.63
N ALA A 253 -19.88 -5.65 -21.23
CA ALA A 253 -19.14 -6.44 -22.23
C ALA A 253 -18.57 -7.75 -21.65
N LEU A 254 -18.18 -7.77 -20.36
CA LEU A 254 -17.73 -8.99 -19.69
C LEU A 254 -18.90 -9.93 -19.37
N GLU A 255 -20.05 -9.41 -18.96
CA GLU A 255 -21.25 -10.21 -18.73
C GLU A 255 -21.75 -10.88 -20.01
N GLU A 256 -21.74 -10.18 -21.15
CA GLU A 256 -22.04 -10.75 -22.47
C GLU A 256 -21.13 -11.94 -22.80
N ARG A 257 -19.88 -11.90 -22.32
CA ARG A 257 -18.87 -12.96 -22.45
C ARG A 257 -18.97 -14.03 -21.35
N GLN A 258 -20.11 -14.08 -20.67
CA GLN A 258 -20.44 -15.06 -19.62
C GLN A 258 -19.58 -14.95 -18.36
N PHE A 259 -18.96 -13.80 -18.11
CA PHE A 259 -18.38 -13.54 -16.80
C PHE A 259 -19.46 -13.16 -15.79
N GLU A 260 -19.33 -13.63 -14.57
CA GLU A 260 -19.91 -12.96 -13.41
C GLU A 260 -19.01 -11.77 -13.07
N VAL A 261 -19.58 -10.59 -12.81
CA VAL A 261 -18.83 -9.35 -12.63
C VAL A 261 -18.98 -8.84 -11.21
N ALA A 262 -17.86 -8.59 -10.52
CA ALA A 262 -17.84 -7.95 -9.22
C ALA A 262 -17.14 -6.60 -9.29
N ALA A 263 -17.83 -5.51 -8.99
CA ALA A 263 -17.20 -4.21 -8.75
C ALA A 263 -16.81 -4.09 -7.28
N VAL A 264 -15.52 -3.88 -7.00
CA VAL A 264 -14.94 -3.93 -5.65
C VAL A 264 -14.32 -2.60 -5.26
N GLY A 265 -14.59 -2.14 -4.05
CA GLY A 265 -14.06 -0.89 -3.51
C GLY A 265 -14.08 -0.82 -1.99
N SER A 266 -13.58 0.28 -1.43
CA SER A 266 -13.75 0.57 0.00
C SER A 266 -15.20 0.97 0.33
N ALA A 267 -15.55 1.05 1.62
CA ALA A 267 -16.90 1.39 2.05
C ALA A 267 -17.37 2.76 1.52
N ASP A 268 -16.46 3.73 1.38
CA ASP A 268 -16.74 5.05 0.79
C ASP A 268 -16.85 5.04 -0.74
N GLU A 269 -16.61 3.91 -1.39
CA GLU A 269 -16.72 3.71 -2.84
C GLU A 269 -17.96 2.87 -3.22
N GLU A 270 -18.92 2.69 -2.30
CA GLU A 270 -20.15 1.91 -2.53
C GLU A 270 -20.94 2.42 -3.73
N ALA A 271 -21.23 3.73 -3.78
CA ALA A 271 -21.95 4.34 -4.90
C ALA A 271 -21.20 4.19 -6.23
N LEU A 272 -19.87 4.25 -6.20
CA LEU A 272 -19.02 4.04 -7.38
C LEU A 272 -19.10 2.59 -7.87
N CYS A 273 -19.05 1.61 -6.97
CA CYS A 273 -19.18 0.20 -7.31
C CYS A 273 -20.56 -0.12 -7.86
N ALA A 274 -21.62 0.41 -7.24
CA ALA A 274 -23.00 0.27 -7.71
C ALA A 274 -23.18 0.83 -9.13
N GLN A 275 -22.61 2.01 -9.42
CA GLN A 275 -22.65 2.60 -10.76
C GLN A 275 -22.02 1.69 -11.82
N VAL A 276 -20.93 0.98 -11.49
CA VAL A 276 -20.22 0.11 -12.44
C VAL A 276 -21.04 -1.11 -12.83
N VAL A 277 -21.84 -1.67 -11.93
CA VAL A 277 -22.62 -2.90 -12.21
C VAL A 277 -24.08 -2.63 -12.56
N ALA A 278 -24.53 -1.37 -12.54
CA ALA A 278 -25.94 -0.99 -12.72
C ALA A 278 -26.58 -1.50 -14.03
N GLY A 279 -25.79 -1.62 -15.11
CA GLY A 279 -26.25 -2.13 -16.40
C GLY A 279 -26.21 -3.65 -16.56
N THR A 280 -25.66 -4.37 -15.58
CA THR A 280 -25.50 -5.84 -15.62
C THR A 280 -26.65 -6.55 -14.92
N ARG A 281 -26.97 -7.78 -15.34
CA ARG A 281 -28.03 -8.61 -14.71
C ARG A 281 -27.54 -9.35 -13.47
N ARG A 282 -26.30 -9.81 -13.49
CA ARG A 282 -25.67 -10.65 -12.46
C ARG A 282 -24.52 -9.95 -11.75
N GLY A 283 -24.21 -8.70 -12.08
CA GLY A 283 -23.12 -8.00 -11.42
C GLY A 283 -23.38 -7.76 -9.93
N ARG A 284 -22.30 -7.66 -9.16
CA ARG A 284 -22.32 -7.41 -7.72
C ARG A 284 -21.45 -6.20 -7.40
N ALA A 285 -21.99 -5.27 -6.63
CA ALA A 285 -21.21 -4.20 -6.00
C ALA A 285 -20.78 -4.69 -4.61
N ILE A 286 -19.48 -4.81 -4.38
CA ILE A 286 -18.88 -5.28 -3.14
C ILE A 286 -18.01 -4.16 -2.58
N ALA A 287 -18.58 -3.39 -1.67
CA ALA A 287 -17.89 -2.29 -1.01
C ALA A 287 -17.65 -2.62 0.47
N GLY A 288 -16.44 -2.32 0.95
CA GLY A 288 -16.13 -2.46 2.38
C GLY A 288 -15.99 -3.91 2.90
N ALA A 289 -15.88 -4.88 2.00
CA ALA A 289 -15.58 -6.26 2.39
C ALA A 289 -14.23 -6.37 3.10
N ASP A 290 -14.11 -7.36 4.00
CA ASP A 290 -12.85 -7.59 4.70
C ASP A 290 -11.77 -8.12 3.75
N LEU A 291 -10.51 -7.85 4.10
CA LEU A 291 -9.38 -8.20 3.24
C LEU A 291 -9.18 -9.71 3.03
N GLY A 292 -9.69 -10.56 3.93
CA GLY A 292 -9.70 -12.00 3.75
C GLY A 292 -10.69 -12.41 2.65
N GLY A 293 -11.91 -11.87 2.69
CA GLY A 293 -12.90 -12.02 1.62
C GLY A 293 -12.38 -11.49 0.28
N ILE A 294 -11.75 -10.30 0.27
CA ILE A 294 -11.12 -9.75 -0.93
C ILE A 294 -9.99 -10.64 -1.45
N ALA A 295 -9.14 -11.21 -0.59
CA ALA A 295 -8.08 -12.11 -1.01
C ALA A 295 -8.65 -13.36 -1.72
N VAL A 296 -9.71 -13.96 -1.18
CA VAL A 296 -10.40 -15.10 -1.81
C VAL A 296 -11.01 -14.70 -3.16
N LEU A 297 -11.70 -13.56 -3.21
CA LEU A 297 -12.31 -13.04 -4.42
C LEU A 297 -11.27 -12.81 -5.52
N LEU A 298 -10.15 -12.16 -5.20
CA LEU A 298 -9.08 -11.89 -6.16
C LEU A 298 -8.40 -13.17 -6.65
N ALA A 299 -8.13 -14.13 -5.75
CA ALA A 299 -7.53 -15.41 -6.10
C ALA A 299 -8.46 -16.34 -6.90
N SER A 300 -9.78 -16.15 -6.80
CA SER A 300 -10.78 -16.92 -7.54
C SER A 300 -11.15 -16.29 -8.88
N ALA A 301 -10.79 -15.02 -9.10
CA ALA A 301 -11.07 -14.32 -10.33
C ALA A 301 -10.24 -14.84 -11.51
N ARG A 302 -10.86 -14.83 -12.70
CA ARG A 302 -10.18 -15.11 -13.97
C ARG A 302 -9.60 -13.85 -14.61
N LEU A 303 -10.06 -12.68 -14.17
CA LEU A 303 -9.61 -11.37 -14.63
C LEU A 303 -9.82 -10.35 -13.52
N VAL A 304 -8.83 -9.49 -13.31
CA VAL A 304 -8.97 -8.26 -12.51
C VAL A 304 -8.65 -7.08 -13.41
N VAL A 305 -9.51 -6.06 -13.44
CA VAL A 305 -9.23 -4.77 -14.06
C VAL A 305 -9.35 -3.69 -12.99
N CYS A 306 -8.29 -2.92 -12.80
CA CYS A 306 -8.19 -2.00 -11.68
C CYS A 306 -7.43 -0.73 -12.07
N ASN A 307 -7.73 0.39 -11.42
CA ASN A 307 -6.82 1.53 -11.47
C ASN A 307 -5.55 1.26 -10.65
N ASP A 308 -4.55 2.14 -10.80
CA ASP A 308 -3.37 2.26 -9.90
C ASP A 308 -3.81 2.44 -8.42
N SER A 309 -4.00 1.31 -7.76
CA SER A 309 -4.60 1.14 -6.42
C SER A 309 -4.00 -0.07 -5.71
N GLY A 310 -4.20 -0.17 -4.39
CA GLY A 310 -3.70 -1.31 -3.61
C GLY A 310 -4.25 -2.67 -4.06
N LEU A 311 -5.49 -2.73 -4.54
CA LEU A 311 -6.10 -3.96 -5.04
C LEU A 311 -5.34 -4.55 -6.24
N SER A 312 -4.72 -3.69 -7.06
CA SER A 312 -3.90 -4.14 -8.19
C SER A 312 -2.70 -4.98 -7.75
N HIS A 313 -2.07 -4.63 -6.61
CA HIS A 313 -0.95 -5.38 -6.05
C HIS A 313 -1.41 -6.72 -5.46
N LEU A 314 -2.56 -6.72 -4.76
CA LEU A 314 -3.12 -7.95 -4.20
C LEU A 314 -3.51 -8.95 -5.29
N ALA A 315 -4.11 -8.46 -6.38
CA ALA A 315 -4.50 -9.27 -7.52
C ALA A 315 -3.28 -9.88 -8.24
N ALA A 316 -2.25 -9.07 -8.47
CA ALA A 316 -1.01 -9.55 -9.09
C ALA A 316 -0.28 -10.57 -8.22
N ALA A 317 -0.24 -10.36 -6.89
CA ALA A 317 0.34 -11.31 -5.94
C ALA A 317 -0.45 -12.63 -5.84
N ALA A 318 -1.77 -12.59 -6.04
CA ALA A 318 -2.60 -13.78 -6.16
C ALA A 318 -2.35 -14.57 -7.46
N GLY A 319 -1.52 -14.04 -8.37
CA GLY A 319 -1.25 -14.63 -9.68
C GLY A 319 -2.39 -14.47 -10.67
N THR A 320 -3.41 -13.67 -10.36
CA THR A 320 -4.59 -13.46 -11.19
C THR A 320 -4.26 -12.60 -12.40
N PRO A 321 -4.76 -12.94 -13.61
CA PRO A 321 -4.67 -12.06 -14.78
C PRO A 321 -5.16 -10.65 -14.45
N THR A 322 -4.24 -9.68 -14.41
CA THR A 322 -4.53 -8.33 -13.91
C THR A 322 -4.19 -7.28 -14.96
N VAL A 323 -5.18 -6.49 -15.37
CA VAL A 323 -4.99 -5.26 -16.16
C VAL A 323 -5.01 -4.06 -15.21
N ALA A 324 -3.87 -3.39 -15.07
CA ALA A 324 -3.72 -2.22 -14.22
C ALA A 324 -3.70 -0.93 -15.05
N LEU A 325 -4.63 -0.03 -14.78
CA LEU A 325 -4.83 1.22 -15.51
C LEU A 325 -4.09 2.36 -14.83
N PHE A 326 -3.16 2.96 -15.54
CA PHE A 326 -2.34 4.07 -15.09
C PHE A 326 -2.62 5.33 -15.91
N ASN A 327 -2.64 6.46 -15.23
CA ASN A 327 -2.72 7.77 -15.90
C ASN A 327 -1.64 8.71 -15.35
N SER A 328 -1.91 9.40 -14.25
CA SER A 328 -1.06 10.45 -13.69
C SER A 328 0.23 9.92 -13.03
N THR A 329 0.28 8.65 -12.64
CA THR A 329 1.43 8.04 -11.95
C THR A 329 2.36 7.32 -12.94
N ASN A 330 3.65 7.25 -12.61
CA ASN A 330 4.62 6.49 -13.39
C ASN A 330 4.61 5.01 -12.98
N PRO A 331 4.17 4.07 -13.86
CA PRO A 331 4.15 2.65 -13.52
C PRO A 331 5.53 2.06 -13.23
N ALA A 332 6.63 2.65 -13.73
CA ALA A 332 7.97 2.17 -13.40
C ALA A 332 8.29 2.24 -11.88
N LEU A 333 7.55 3.06 -11.12
CA LEU A 333 7.76 3.22 -9.69
C LEU A 333 6.87 2.33 -8.82
N CYS A 334 5.68 1.97 -9.30
CA CYS A 334 4.66 1.36 -8.45
C CYS A 334 3.68 0.45 -9.19
N ALA A 335 4.02 -0.03 -10.39
CA ALA A 335 3.21 -1.04 -11.04
C ALA A 335 3.07 -2.28 -10.14
N PRO A 336 1.92 -2.96 -10.16
CA PRO A 336 1.81 -4.26 -9.53
C PRO A 336 2.76 -5.25 -10.20
N ILE A 337 3.37 -6.11 -9.39
CA ILE A 337 4.33 -7.11 -9.83
C ILE A 337 3.68 -8.47 -9.63
N GLY A 338 3.74 -9.31 -10.65
CA GLY A 338 3.14 -10.63 -10.62
C GLY A 338 3.26 -11.31 -12.00
N PRO A 339 2.99 -12.62 -12.07
CA PRO A 339 3.27 -13.42 -13.26
C PRO A 339 2.39 -13.04 -14.47
N ARG A 340 1.20 -12.47 -14.23
CA ARG A 340 0.19 -12.19 -15.26
C ARG A 340 -0.37 -10.77 -15.14
N VAL A 341 0.51 -9.78 -15.29
CA VAL A 341 0.15 -8.36 -15.21
C VAL A 341 0.30 -7.66 -16.56
N SER A 342 -0.71 -6.91 -16.98
CA SER A 342 -0.62 -5.97 -18.09
C SER A 342 -0.89 -4.55 -17.58
N VAL A 343 0.10 -3.67 -17.74
CA VAL A 343 -0.05 -2.26 -17.40
C VAL A 343 -0.47 -1.49 -18.64
N LEU A 344 -1.65 -0.87 -18.58
CA LEU A 344 -2.10 0.08 -19.59
C LEU A 344 -1.93 1.49 -19.05
N ARG A 345 -1.04 2.25 -19.68
CA ARG A 345 -0.82 3.66 -19.34
C ARG A 345 -1.49 4.55 -20.39
N SER A 346 -2.29 5.48 -19.90
CA SER A 346 -2.89 6.52 -20.72
C SER A 346 -1.86 7.57 -21.14
N GLY A 347 -1.87 7.93 -22.42
CA GLY A 347 -1.15 9.06 -23.00
C GLY A 347 -1.80 10.40 -22.63
N CYS A 348 -1.68 10.82 -21.36
CA CYS A 348 -2.23 12.11 -20.93
C CYS A 348 -1.47 13.30 -21.57
N PRO A 349 -2.14 14.18 -22.34
CA PRO A 349 -1.50 15.31 -23.01
C PRO A 349 -1.11 16.44 -22.04
N HIS A 350 -1.71 16.49 -20.85
CA HIS A 350 -1.49 17.55 -19.85
C HIS A 350 -0.34 17.24 -18.88
N ARG A 351 0.47 16.22 -19.18
CA ARG A 351 1.62 15.83 -18.36
C ARG A 351 2.86 16.61 -18.82
N PRO A 352 3.46 17.46 -17.96
CA PRO A 352 4.77 18.01 -18.24
C PRO A 352 5.82 16.89 -18.26
N GLU A 353 6.78 16.95 -19.17
CA GLU A 353 7.90 16.01 -19.18
C GLU A 353 8.62 15.99 -17.82
N GLY A 354 8.99 14.80 -17.34
CA GLY A 354 9.73 14.63 -16.09
C GLY A 354 8.92 14.69 -14.78
N VAL A 355 7.58 14.90 -14.83
CA VAL A 355 6.76 15.01 -13.60
C VAL A 355 6.08 13.68 -13.23
N LEU A 356 6.31 13.26 -11.98
CA LEU A 356 6.02 11.90 -11.50
C LEU A 356 4.57 11.65 -11.02
N HIS A 357 3.78 12.67 -10.65
CA HIS A 357 2.37 12.49 -10.21
C HIS A 357 1.46 13.70 -10.46
N HIS A 358 1.81 14.61 -11.36
CA HIS A 358 1.00 15.81 -11.58
C HIS A 358 0.54 15.86 -13.03
N CYS A 359 -0.78 15.70 -13.17
CA CYS A 359 -1.53 16.31 -14.26
C CYS A 359 -1.94 17.69 -13.72
N HIS A 360 -1.68 18.78 -14.44
CA HIS A 360 -2.08 20.16 -14.05
C HIS A 360 -1.42 20.78 -12.80
N GLY A 361 -0.31 20.24 -12.30
CA GLY A 361 0.43 20.85 -11.18
C GLY A 361 -0.28 20.80 -9.81
N VAL A 362 -1.45 20.16 -9.72
CA VAL A 362 -2.24 20.05 -8.47
C VAL A 362 -2.40 18.56 -8.09
N PRO A 363 -2.00 18.14 -6.88
CA PRO A 363 -2.29 16.80 -6.38
C PRO A 363 -3.80 16.53 -6.36
N ALA A 364 -4.22 15.36 -6.83
CA ALA A 364 -5.61 14.91 -6.81
C ALA A 364 -6.62 15.68 -7.71
N TYR A 365 -6.15 16.50 -8.65
CA TYR A 365 -7.05 17.07 -9.67
C TYR A 365 -7.78 15.94 -10.42
N PRO A 366 -9.12 15.97 -10.52
CA PRO A 366 -9.87 15.00 -11.32
C PRO A 366 -9.45 15.18 -12.78
N CYS A 367 -8.73 14.20 -13.32
CA CYS A 367 -8.32 14.25 -14.71
C CYS A 367 -9.59 14.24 -15.59
N PRO A 368 -9.71 15.16 -16.56
CA PRO A 368 -10.82 15.12 -17.51
C PRO A 368 -10.82 13.81 -18.30
N GLU A 369 -11.95 13.45 -18.89
CA GLU A 369 -12.07 12.23 -19.70
C GLU A 369 -11.07 12.19 -20.86
N THR A 370 -10.65 13.36 -21.34
CA THR A 370 -9.63 13.53 -22.39
C THR A 370 -8.29 12.89 -21.99
N CYS A 371 -7.97 12.88 -20.69
CA CYS A 371 -6.78 12.21 -20.16
C CYS A 371 -6.86 10.69 -20.19
N TRP A 372 -7.96 10.09 -20.67
CA TRP A 372 -8.14 8.65 -20.83
C TRP A 372 -8.51 8.26 -22.27
N GLU A 373 -8.48 9.18 -23.23
CA GLU A 373 -8.92 8.97 -24.62
C GLU A 373 -8.38 7.67 -25.25
N ASP A 374 -7.09 7.40 -25.06
CA ASP A 374 -6.42 6.23 -25.63
C ASP A 374 -6.69 4.91 -24.87
N THR A 375 -7.29 4.99 -23.68
CA THR A 375 -7.59 3.86 -22.81
C THR A 375 -9.07 3.51 -22.94
N THR A 376 -9.43 2.93 -24.08
CA THR A 376 -10.81 2.52 -24.41
C THR A 376 -11.16 1.15 -23.81
N VAL A 377 -12.46 0.82 -23.76
CA VAL A 377 -12.94 -0.49 -23.29
C VAL A 377 -12.36 -1.63 -24.14
N GLU A 378 -12.25 -1.42 -25.44
CA GLU A 378 -11.74 -2.39 -26.41
C GLU A 378 -10.25 -2.65 -26.18
N ARG A 379 -9.46 -1.60 -25.89
CA ARG A 379 -8.03 -1.74 -25.54
C ARG A 379 -7.86 -2.53 -24.24
N VAL A 380 -8.71 -2.29 -23.25
CA VAL A 380 -8.72 -3.04 -21.98
C VAL A 380 -9.10 -4.51 -22.21
N LEU A 381 -10.15 -4.78 -22.98
CA LEU A 381 -10.56 -6.14 -23.33
C LEU A 381 -9.49 -6.89 -24.13
N ALA A 382 -8.79 -6.21 -25.05
CA ALA A 382 -7.69 -6.81 -25.81
C ALA A 382 -6.49 -7.14 -24.91
N ALA A 383 -6.18 -6.31 -23.91
CA ALA A 383 -5.17 -6.62 -22.91
C ALA A 383 -5.59 -7.82 -22.02
N ALA A 384 -6.82 -7.81 -21.54
CA ALA A 384 -7.39 -8.89 -20.73
C ALA A 384 -7.36 -10.23 -21.49
N ARG A 385 -7.77 -10.25 -22.75
CA ARG A 385 -7.77 -11.46 -23.59
C ARG A 385 -6.36 -12.04 -23.74
N ARG A 386 -5.34 -11.20 -23.91
CA ARG A 386 -3.93 -11.67 -24.00
C ARG A 386 -3.47 -12.32 -22.70
N LEU A 387 -3.85 -11.79 -21.54
CA LEU A 387 -3.49 -12.36 -20.23
C LEU A 387 -4.24 -13.66 -19.89
N ILE A 388 -5.43 -13.87 -20.44
CA ILE A 388 -6.24 -15.07 -20.17
C ILE A 388 -5.83 -16.24 -21.08
N LEU A 389 -5.38 -15.94 -22.30
CA LEU A 389 -5.04 -16.95 -23.32
C LEU A 389 -3.54 -17.30 -23.40
N GLY A 390 -2.66 -16.41 -22.94
CA GLY A 390 -1.24 -16.68 -22.78
C GLY A 390 -0.95 -17.24 -21.40
#